data_AF-A0A1T3F4R0-F1
#
_entry.id   AF-A0A1T3F4R0-F1
#
_cell.length_a   1.000
_cell.length_b   1.000
_cell.length_c   1.000
_cell.angle_alpha   90.00
_cell.angle_beta   90.00
_cell.angle_gamma   90.00
#
_symmetry.space_group_name_H-M   'P 1'
#
loop_
_entity.id
_entity.type
_entity.pdbx_description
1 polymer ?
#
loop_
_entity_poly.entity_id
_entity_poly.type
_entity_poly.pdbx_seq_one_letter_code
_entity_poly.pdbx_strand_id
1 'polypeptide(L)'
;MKNLKIISIISFLLIGGVHEKAVINLLVFPYSLVDFFGCIFNNNLNINTILGFIMALALLGTLIIFYKSQDRNLLILCFIALTAFSIYLSGILDHKPTIYFVVTFAVFIISSLILIVRNFKFPDKNS
;
A
#
# COMPACT_ATOMS: atom_id res chain seq x y z
N MET A 1 13.69 -14.33 -4.02
CA MET A 1 12.59 -13.36 -4.28
C MET A 1 12.09 -12.63 -3.04
N LYS A 2 11.93 -13.28 -1.87
CA LYS A 2 11.42 -12.66 -0.62
C LYS A 2 11.95 -11.24 -0.32
N ASN A 3 13.26 -11.02 -0.42
CA ASN A 3 13.88 -9.71 -0.12
C ASN A 3 13.33 -8.56 -1.00
N LEU A 4 13.08 -8.80 -2.30
CA LEU A 4 12.48 -7.79 -3.20
C LEU A 4 11.02 -7.47 -2.82
N LYS A 5 10.27 -8.45 -2.33
CA LYS A 5 8.91 -8.21 -1.78
C LYS A 5 8.98 -7.35 -0.52
N ILE A 6 9.89 -7.70 0.41
CA ILE A 6 10.09 -6.99 1.68
C ILE A 6 10.49 -5.53 1.40
N ILE A 7 11.45 -5.30 0.48
CA ILE A 7 11.83 -3.95 0.03
C ILE A 7 10.61 -3.21 -0.53
N SER A 8 9.85 -3.81 -1.45
CA SER A 8 8.66 -3.17 -2.04
C SER A 8 7.60 -2.82 -0.99
N ILE A 9 7.35 -3.71 -0.02
CA ILE A 9 6.41 -3.49 1.08
C ILE A 9 6.90 -2.36 2.01
N ILE A 10 8.18 -2.38 2.41
CA ILE A 10 8.77 -1.32 3.25
C ILE A 10 8.73 0.02 2.52
N SER A 11 9.14 0.08 1.25
CA SER A 11 9.06 1.29 0.44
C SER A 11 7.63 1.82 0.36
N PHE A 12 6.64 0.96 0.08
CA PHE A 12 5.23 1.34 0.07
C PHE A 12 4.74 1.91 1.41
N LEU A 13 5.10 1.27 2.53
CA LEU A 13 4.72 1.71 3.88
C LEU A 13 5.38 3.04 4.29
N LEU A 14 6.55 3.34 3.73
CA LEU A 14 7.30 4.59 3.93
C LEU A 14 6.89 5.72 2.96
N ILE A 15 5.98 5.48 2.01
CA ILE A 15 5.43 6.57 1.21
C ILE A 15 4.64 7.49 2.15
N GLY A 16 5.17 8.69 2.36
CA GLY A 16 4.47 9.81 2.98
C GLY A 16 3.59 10.51 1.96
N GLY A 17 2.40 10.93 2.37
CA GLY A 17 1.57 11.77 1.51
C GLY A 17 2.13 13.18 1.30
N VAL A 18 1.42 13.95 0.48
CA VAL A 18 1.93 15.18 -0.14
C VAL A 18 1.47 16.46 0.58
N HIS A 19 0.44 16.35 1.42
CA HIS A 19 -0.14 17.45 2.19
C HIS A 19 0.57 17.67 3.55
N GLU A 20 0.48 18.86 4.14
CA GLU A 20 1.20 19.23 5.39
C GLU A 20 0.82 18.38 6.61
N LYS A 21 -0.40 17.80 6.61
CA LYS A 21 -0.90 16.87 7.63
C LYS A 21 -0.85 15.40 7.18
N ALA A 22 -0.22 15.10 6.04
CA ALA A 22 -0.20 13.75 5.52
C ALA A 22 0.73 12.85 6.32
N VAL A 23 0.21 11.70 6.73
CA VAL A 23 0.97 10.63 7.40
C VAL A 23 1.60 9.69 6.38
N ILE A 24 2.59 8.91 6.83
CA ILE A 24 3.11 7.75 6.08
C ILE A 24 2.06 6.63 6.04
N ASN A 25 2.03 5.87 4.94
CA ASN A 25 1.10 4.74 4.75
C ASN A 25 1.10 3.74 5.93
N LEU A 26 2.23 3.56 6.63
CA LEU A 26 2.33 2.75 7.84
C LEU A 26 1.39 3.19 8.97
N LEU A 27 1.11 4.49 9.11
CA LEU A 27 0.27 5.03 10.18
C LEU A 27 -1.23 4.91 9.90
N VAL A 28 -1.64 4.54 8.68
CA VAL A 28 -3.05 4.31 8.33
C VAL A 28 -3.65 3.19 9.21
N PHE A 29 -2.92 2.10 9.45
CA PHE A 29 -3.42 0.99 10.27
C PHE A 29 -3.73 1.38 11.73
N PRO A 30 -2.81 1.96 12.52
CA PRO A 30 -3.13 2.40 13.88
C PRO A 30 -4.14 3.56 13.89
N TYR A 31 -4.10 4.47 12.92
CA TYR A 31 -5.08 5.56 12.84
C TYR A 31 -6.51 5.04 12.62
N SER A 32 -6.73 4.20 11.62
CA SER A 32 -8.05 3.61 11.35
C SER A 32 -8.55 2.70 12.48
N LEU A 33 -7.65 2.05 13.25
CA LEU A 33 -8.03 1.32 14.46
C LEU A 33 -8.51 2.26 15.57
N VAL A 34 -7.75 3.33 15.86
CA VAL A 34 -8.08 4.29 16.93
C VAL A 34 -9.36 5.07 16.60
N ASP A 35 -9.52 5.52 15.35
CA ASP A 35 -10.74 6.21 14.89
C ASP A 35 -11.97 5.29 14.97
N PHE A 36 -11.87 4.05 14.49
CA PHE A 36 -12.97 3.09 14.52
C PHE A 36 -13.42 2.74 15.95
N PHE A 37 -12.49 2.40 16.85
CA PHE A 37 -12.82 2.14 18.26
C PHE A 37 -13.29 3.40 18.99
N GLY A 38 -12.68 4.56 18.72
CA GLY A 38 -13.11 5.85 19.28
C GLY A 38 -14.55 6.22 18.89
N CYS A 39 -14.92 6.02 17.62
CA CYS A 39 -16.28 6.23 17.15
C CYS A 39 -17.28 5.19 17.69
N ILE A 40 -16.86 3.95 17.93
CA ILE A 40 -17.69 2.94 18.63
C ILE A 40 -17.98 3.40 20.08
N PHE A 41 -16.94 3.70 20.88
CA PHE A 41 -17.12 4.02 22.29
C PHE A 41 -17.85 5.36 22.52
N ASN A 42 -17.70 6.32 21.61
CA ASN A 42 -18.44 7.59 21.64
C ASN A 42 -19.80 7.54 20.91
N ASN A 43 -20.24 6.36 20.44
CA ASN A 43 -21.48 6.15 19.68
C ASN A 43 -21.65 7.11 18.47
N ASN A 44 -20.54 7.45 17.82
CA ASN A 44 -20.45 8.39 16.70
C ASN A 44 -19.94 7.69 15.44
N LEU A 45 -20.50 6.49 15.15
CA LEU A 45 -20.15 5.69 13.98
C LEU A 45 -20.68 6.34 12.69
N ASN A 46 -19.77 6.97 11.95
CA ASN A 46 -20.05 7.52 10.62
C ASN A 46 -19.58 6.54 9.52
N ILE A 47 -20.25 6.59 8.36
CA ILE A 47 -19.91 5.83 7.15
C ILE A 47 -18.43 6.04 6.79
N ASN A 48 -17.91 7.26 6.91
CA ASN A 48 -16.52 7.59 6.60
C ASN A 48 -15.50 6.77 7.43
N THR A 49 -15.73 6.63 8.74
CA THR A 49 -14.87 5.85 9.66
C THR A 49 -14.96 4.35 9.36
N ILE A 50 -16.16 3.84 9.07
CA ILE A 50 -16.37 2.44 8.64
C ILE A 50 -15.62 2.16 7.33
N LEU A 51 -15.72 3.07 6.35
CA LEU A 51 -15.09 2.94 5.04
C LEU A 51 -13.56 3.04 5.16
N GLY A 52 -13.04 3.94 6.00
CA GLY A 52 -11.61 4.02 6.33
C GLY A 52 -11.07 2.74 6.99
N PHE A 53 -11.83 2.14 7.91
CA PHE A 53 -11.46 0.86 8.53
C PHE A 53 -11.47 -0.31 7.53
N ILE A 54 -12.49 -0.40 6.67
CA ILE A 54 -12.55 -1.38 5.57
C ILE A 54 -11.38 -1.17 4.60
N MET A 55 -11.02 0.07 4.31
CA MET A 55 -9.88 0.40 3.43
C MET A 55 -8.55 -0.08 4.04
N ALA A 56 -8.33 0.13 5.35
CA ALA A 56 -7.15 -0.36 6.05
C ALA A 56 -7.07 -1.90 6.04
N LEU A 57 -8.20 -2.60 6.21
CA LEU A 57 -8.27 -4.07 6.11
C LEU A 57 -7.97 -4.56 4.68
N ALA A 58 -8.53 -3.91 3.66
CA ALA A 58 -8.28 -4.24 2.25
C ALA A 58 -6.80 -4.03 1.86
N LEU A 59 -6.19 -2.95 2.36
CA LEU A 59 -4.76 -2.68 2.19
C LEU A 59 -3.89 -3.76 2.87
N LEU A 60 -4.22 -4.13 4.11
CA LEU A 60 -3.52 -5.18 4.85
C LEU A 60 -3.61 -6.54 4.13
N GLY A 61 -4.80 -6.90 3.65
CA GLY A 61 -5.01 -8.10 2.84
C GLY A 61 -4.20 -8.09 1.55
N THR A 62 -4.15 -6.95 0.86
CA THR A 62 -3.36 -6.77 -0.37
C THR A 62 -1.85 -6.96 -0.11
N LEU A 63 -1.32 -6.42 0.99
CA LEU A 63 0.08 -6.62 1.39
C LEU A 63 0.39 -8.08 1.73
N ILE A 64 -0.52 -8.78 2.41
CA ILE A 64 -0.38 -10.21 2.74
C ILE A 64 -0.39 -11.07 1.46
N ILE A 65 -1.31 -10.81 0.53
CA ILE A 65 -1.39 -11.53 -0.75
C ILE A 65 -0.14 -11.24 -1.59
N PHE A 66 0.30 -9.98 -1.69
CA PHE A 66 1.54 -9.60 -2.37
C PHE A 66 2.75 -10.31 -1.78
N TYR A 67 2.85 -10.42 -0.45
CA TYR A 67 3.93 -11.16 0.20
C TYR A 67 3.88 -12.67 -0.09
N LYS A 68 2.70 -13.31 0.03
CA LYS A 68 2.55 -14.77 -0.06
C LYS A 68 2.49 -15.31 -1.49
N SER A 69 1.85 -14.62 -2.43
CA SER A 69 1.57 -15.15 -3.78
C SER A 69 2.84 -15.36 -4.63
N GLN A 70 3.00 -16.52 -5.26
CA GLN A 70 3.96 -16.73 -6.36
C GLN A 70 3.35 -16.46 -7.73
N ASP A 71 2.01 -16.50 -7.83
CA ASP A 71 1.26 -16.27 -9.06
C ASP A 71 1.49 -14.85 -9.60
N ARG A 72 1.87 -14.78 -10.88
CA ARG A 72 2.22 -13.56 -11.61
C ARG A 72 1.04 -12.60 -11.77
N ASN A 73 -0.16 -13.12 -12.02
CA ASN A 73 -1.36 -12.31 -12.26
C ASN A 73 -1.83 -11.68 -10.94
N LEU A 74 -1.82 -12.46 -9.86
CA LEU A 74 -2.07 -11.96 -8.50
C LEU A 74 -1.06 -10.90 -8.06
N LEU A 75 0.23 -11.07 -8.40
CA LEU A 75 1.27 -10.06 -8.10
C LEU A 75 1.07 -8.77 -8.90
N ILE A 76 0.66 -8.85 -10.16
CA ILE A 76 0.31 -7.66 -10.98
C ILE A 76 -0.92 -6.95 -10.42
N LEU A 77 -1.98 -7.69 -10.07
CA LEU A 77 -3.19 -7.13 -9.47
C LEU A 77 -2.88 -6.43 -8.14
N CYS A 78 -2.10 -7.06 -7.27
CA CYS A 78 -1.64 -6.43 -6.03
C CYS A 78 -0.79 -5.18 -6.27
N PHE A 79 0.08 -5.17 -7.27
CA PHE A 79 0.87 -3.99 -7.63
C PHE A 79 -0.01 -2.83 -8.12
N ILE A 80 -1.01 -3.10 -8.94
CA ILE A 80 -2.00 -2.09 -9.40
C ILE A 80 -2.78 -1.55 -8.19
N ALA A 81 -3.28 -2.42 -7.32
CA ALA A 81 -4.02 -2.03 -6.11
C ALA A 81 -3.17 -1.18 -5.15
N LEU A 82 -1.93 -1.59 -4.86
CA LEU A 82 -1.01 -0.81 -4.02
C LEU A 82 -0.63 0.53 -4.66
N THR A 83 -0.50 0.59 -5.99
CA THR A 83 -0.25 1.86 -6.71
C THR A 83 -1.45 2.80 -6.59
N ALA A 84 -2.68 2.29 -6.75
CA ALA A 84 -3.91 3.06 -6.56
C ALA A 84 -4.05 3.56 -5.11
N PHE A 85 -3.80 2.70 -4.12
CA PHE A 85 -3.76 3.10 -2.71
C PHE A 85 -2.71 4.19 -2.45
N SER A 86 -1.52 4.07 -3.05
CA SER A 86 -0.46 5.09 -2.89
C SER A 86 -0.84 6.44 -3.50
N ILE A 87 -1.59 6.47 -4.60
CA ILE A 87 -2.07 7.73 -5.21
C ILE A 87 -3.17 8.34 -4.34
N TYR A 88 -4.11 7.53 -3.86
CA TYR A 88 -5.21 7.96 -3.00
C TYR A 88 -4.73 8.48 -1.64
N LEU A 89 -3.99 7.65 -0.88
CA LEU A 89 -3.52 7.97 0.48
C LEU A 89 -2.54 9.14 0.51
N SER A 90 -1.85 9.41 -0.60
CA SER A 90 -0.91 10.53 -0.68
C SER A 90 -1.57 11.88 -0.95
N GLY A 91 -2.78 11.92 -1.52
CA GLY A 91 -3.45 13.16 -1.91
C GLY A 91 -2.76 13.93 -3.05
N ILE A 92 -1.93 13.25 -3.85
CA ILE A 92 -1.16 13.84 -4.96
C ILE A 92 -2.03 14.38 -6.11
N LEU A 93 -3.29 13.96 -6.21
CA LEU A 93 -4.23 14.51 -7.19
C LEU A 93 -4.57 15.98 -6.90
N ASP A 94 -4.53 16.37 -5.62
CA ASP A 94 -4.91 17.69 -5.14
C ASP A 94 -3.69 18.55 -4.72
N HIS A 95 -2.50 17.96 -4.58
CA HIS A 95 -1.32 18.60 -4.00
C HIS A 95 -0.03 18.38 -4.81
N LYS A 96 0.84 19.41 -4.85
CA LYS A 96 2.12 19.39 -5.59
C LYS A 96 3.10 18.37 -5.00
N PRO A 97 3.65 17.42 -5.79
CA PRO A 97 4.50 16.34 -5.28
C PRO A 97 5.71 16.84 -4.49
N THR A 98 5.94 16.24 -3.31
CA THR A 98 7.17 16.44 -2.54
C THR A 98 8.28 15.52 -3.04
N ILE A 99 9.54 15.94 -2.90
CA ILE A 99 10.71 15.11 -3.28
C ILE A 99 10.70 13.78 -2.52
N TYR A 100 10.27 13.79 -1.24
CA TYR A 100 10.15 12.58 -0.43
C TYR A 100 9.14 11.58 -1.00
N PHE A 101 7.94 12.04 -1.40
CA PHE A 101 6.98 11.19 -2.10
C PHE A 101 7.58 10.64 -3.40
N VAL A 102 8.16 11.49 -4.25
CA VAL A 102 8.70 11.07 -5.55
C VAL A 102 9.78 9.99 -5.40
N VAL A 103 10.70 10.13 -4.44
CA VAL A 103 11.75 9.14 -4.18
C VAL A 103 11.17 7.83 -3.63
N THR A 104 10.31 7.89 -2.61
CA THR A 104 9.74 6.67 -1.98
C THR A 104 8.82 5.91 -2.96
N PHE A 105 8.00 6.63 -3.72
CA PHE A 105 7.14 6.07 -4.77
C PHE A 105 7.97 5.46 -5.90
N ALA A 106 9.01 6.16 -6.40
CA ALA A 106 9.88 5.62 -7.45
C ALA A 106 10.58 4.32 -7.02
N VAL A 107 11.08 4.23 -5.78
CA VAL A 107 11.68 2.98 -5.27
C VAL A 107 10.65 1.85 -5.21
N PHE A 108 9.43 2.11 -4.72
CA PHE A 108 8.33 1.12 -4.71
C PHE A 108 7.96 0.62 -6.13
N ILE A 109 7.84 1.54 -7.10
CA ILE A 109 7.54 1.19 -8.50
C ILE A 109 8.67 0.34 -9.09
N ILE A 110 9.93 0.77 -8.94
CA ILE A 110 11.10 0.07 -9.49
C ILE A 110 11.27 -1.32 -8.87
N SER A 111 11.17 -1.45 -7.54
CA SER A 111 11.32 -2.75 -6.87
C SER A 111 10.22 -3.75 -7.24
N SER A 112 8.98 -3.25 -7.41
CA SER A 112 7.83 -4.05 -7.82
C SER A 112 7.91 -4.48 -9.29
N LEU A 113 8.32 -3.58 -10.20
CA LEU A 113 8.53 -3.90 -11.62
C LEU A 113 9.67 -4.90 -11.81
N ILE A 114 10.79 -4.74 -11.09
CA ILE A 114 11.90 -5.73 -11.09
C ILE A 114 11.41 -7.11 -10.63
N LEU A 115 10.55 -7.16 -9.60
CA LEU A 115 9.97 -8.42 -9.13
C LEU A 115 9.05 -9.05 -10.19
N ILE A 116 8.14 -8.29 -10.80
CA ILE A 116 7.23 -8.76 -11.84
C ILE A 116 8.00 -9.26 -13.08
N VAL A 117 8.99 -8.50 -13.56
CA VAL A 117 9.83 -8.88 -14.72
C VAL A 117 10.69 -10.11 -14.42
N ARG A 118 11.21 -10.25 -13.20
CA ARG A 118 11.97 -11.46 -12.80
C ARG A 118 11.09 -12.71 -12.75
N ASN A 119 9.83 -12.58 -12.34
CA ASN A 119 8.81 -13.64 -12.39
C ASN A 119 8.35 -13.95 -13.83
N PHE A 120 8.50 -13.01 -14.77
CA PHE A 120 8.31 -13.23 -16.20
C PHE A 120 9.47 -13.99 -16.86
N LYS A 121 10.71 -13.80 -16.39
CA LYS A 121 11.93 -14.37 -17.01
C LYS A 121 12.25 -15.79 -16.55
N PHE A 122 11.69 -16.22 -15.42
CA PHE A 122 11.77 -17.56 -14.88
C PHE A 122 10.36 -18.02 -14.48
N PRO A 123 9.54 -18.53 -15.41
CA PRO A 123 8.48 -19.46 -15.02
C PRO A 123 9.15 -20.64 -14.30
N ASP A 124 8.68 -20.98 -13.10
CA ASP A 124 9.26 -22.07 -12.31
C ASP A 124 9.14 -23.38 -13.10
N LYS A 125 10.28 -23.92 -13.56
CA LYS A 125 10.39 -25.26 -14.14
C LYS A 125 10.30 -26.31 -13.02
N ASN A 126 9.13 -26.39 -12.37
CA ASN A 126 8.73 -27.42 -11.42
C ASN A 126 7.19 -27.40 -11.31
N SER A 127 6.55 -27.93 -12.35
CA SER A 127 5.15 -28.34 -12.42
C SER A 127 5.04 -29.57 -13.32
#